data_AF-A0A8T5KMA0-F1
#
_entry.id   AF-A0A8T5KMA0-F1
#
_cell.length_a   1.000
_cell.length_b   1.000
_cell.length_c   1.000
_cell.angle_alpha   90.00
_cell.angle_beta   90.00
_cell.angle_gamma   90.00
#
_symmetry.space_group_name_H-M   'P 1'
#
loop_
_entity.id
_entity.type
_entity.pdbx_description
1 polymer ?
#
loop_
_entity_poly.entity_id
_entity_poly.type
_entity_poly.pdbx_seq_one_letter_code
_entity_poly.pdbx_strand_id
1 'polypeptide(L)'
;MDWVELFEEAGLTDREARSLVLLSSSKELKASDLAKKLGTNRLDAYNSLSRLTQIGLVNVTADRPMKFSCSSLPVLFKKLIKDQKSRIDRTTKAFENIMSGASDDALENDSQQGDSNAKFAVLKGRDHVQKKIGELSNEADGQLVLFLGRYGILHMCRSPSIEEVNSAAERGVIIKVLAQLDRRTLKFFDQLHDSIEIRHSDEVNSLGVLKDQTDVIQFLFVEQNPVGRGREDAALVVSSEVFAASHYEFMMAIWSRAVDFSSAKKRFTEERIVDPLRLTVGEGSFLEQFREALGFSGELPDEDTPFNPDTFLASSNEINQARVALQDGTVFSLHQLGIDIKTMLRQVGHRIGEELAFSLRKIEGHVEFLSELMDWWEYAGLGELEYDTVPFFHIKVNLTHPPVEKADVLPLWELDDGIIEGALRSRYPEDSDVRIRRETGQDDGELWRYTLIFIEESED
;
A
#
# COMPACT_ATOMS: atom_id res chain seq x y z
N MET A 1 16.36 17.69 -23.53
CA MET A 1 16.80 18.65 -22.51
C MET A 1 17.17 19.92 -23.25
N ASP A 2 16.44 21.01 -22.99
CA ASP A 2 16.72 22.32 -23.59
C ASP A 2 17.86 23.04 -22.84
N TRP A 3 18.52 24.01 -23.47
CA TRP A 3 19.56 24.81 -22.84
C TRP A 3 19.05 25.56 -21.61
N VAL A 4 17.80 26.04 -21.63
CA VAL A 4 17.20 26.72 -20.48
C VAL A 4 17.15 25.79 -19.27
N GLU A 5 16.64 24.57 -19.45
CA GLU A 5 16.57 23.54 -18.39
C GLU A 5 17.97 23.20 -17.85
N LEU A 6 18.95 23.09 -18.74
CA LEU A 6 20.32 22.75 -18.37
C LEU A 6 20.98 23.83 -17.50
N PHE A 7 20.75 25.12 -17.82
CA PHE A 7 21.22 26.23 -17.00
C PHE A 7 20.47 26.34 -15.66
N GLU A 8 19.18 25.99 -15.61
CA GLU A 8 18.40 25.94 -14.37
C GLU A 8 18.90 24.85 -13.42
N GLU A 9 19.15 23.64 -13.92
CA GLU A 9 19.74 22.55 -13.13
C GLU A 9 21.13 22.93 -12.59
N ALA A 10 21.85 23.77 -13.32
CA ALA A 10 23.12 24.33 -12.88
C ALA A 10 22.97 25.60 -12.00
N GLY A 11 21.78 25.89 -11.48
CA GLY A 11 21.55 26.89 -10.43
C GLY A 11 21.32 28.33 -10.92
N LEU A 12 20.97 28.52 -12.19
CA LEU A 12 20.46 29.81 -12.69
C LEU A 12 18.94 29.87 -12.53
N THR A 13 18.39 31.07 -12.38
CA THR A 13 16.95 31.28 -12.47
C THR A 13 16.45 31.17 -13.91
N ASP A 14 15.18 30.80 -14.13
CA ASP A 14 14.54 30.74 -15.46
C ASP A 14 14.84 31.99 -16.31
N ARG A 15 14.74 33.17 -15.68
CA ARG A 15 15.01 34.45 -16.34
C ARG A 15 16.46 34.60 -16.78
N GLU A 16 17.41 34.20 -15.94
CA GLU A 16 18.85 34.23 -16.27
C GLU A 16 19.17 33.23 -17.38
N ALA A 17 18.63 32.01 -17.30
CA ALA A 17 18.81 30.97 -18.30
C ALA A 17 18.27 31.41 -19.68
N ARG A 18 17.04 31.93 -19.73
CA ARG A 18 16.46 32.51 -20.96
C ARG A 18 17.25 33.70 -21.48
N SER A 19 17.78 34.54 -20.58
CA SER A 19 18.62 35.69 -20.97
C SER A 19 19.88 35.24 -21.70
N LEU A 20 20.54 34.17 -21.25
CA LEU A 20 21.73 33.61 -21.90
C LEU A 20 21.39 33.00 -23.26
N VAL A 21 20.29 32.26 -23.39
CA VAL A 21 19.85 31.71 -24.67
C VAL A 21 19.58 32.82 -25.70
N LEU A 22 18.88 33.88 -25.29
CA LEU A 22 18.61 35.05 -26.15
C LEU A 22 19.86 35.86 -26.50
N LEU A 23 20.80 36.01 -25.57
CA LEU A 23 22.07 36.68 -25.82
C LEU A 23 23.02 35.85 -26.69
N SER A 24 22.92 34.52 -26.67
CA SER A 24 23.79 33.65 -27.49
C SER A 24 23.43 33.71 -28.98
N SER A 25 22.17 34.02 -29.29
CA SER A 25 21.67 34.17 -30.66
C SER A 25 21.76 35.60 -31.20
N SER A 26 22.17 36.57 -30.37
CA SER A 26 22.25 37.99 -30.72
C SER A 26 23.68 38.50 -30.49
N LYS A 27 24.26 39.26 -31.43
CA LYS A 27 25.64 39.74 -31.30
C LYS A 27 25.84 40.66 -30.08
N GLU A 28 24.95 41.63 -29.89
CA GLU A 28 24.90 42.54 -28.74
C GLU A 28 23.45 42.99 -28.51
N LEU A 29 22.99 43.07 -27.25
CA LEU A 29 21.65 43.56 -26.90
C LEU A 29 21.69 44.60 -25.79
N LYS A 30 20.77 45.57 -25.83
CA LYS A 30 20.50 46.46 -24.69
C LYS A 30 19.57 45.77 -23.71
N ALA A 31 19.66 46.11 -22.43
CA ALA A 31 18.75 45.58 -21.40
C ALA A 31 17.27 45.85 -21.72
N SER A 32 16.94 46.98 -22.36
CA SER A 32 15.58 47.29 -22.82
C SER A 32 15.08 46.34 -23.91
N ASP A 33 15.97 45.89 -24.79
CA ASP A 33 15.62 45.03 -25.92
C ASP A 33 15.48 43.59 -25.43
N LEU A 34 16.32 43.18 -24.48
CA LEU A 34 16.19 41.90 -23.79
C LEU A 34 14.88 41.83 -22.99
N ALA A 35 14.53 42.87 -22.23
CA ALA A 35 13.28 42.94 -21.47
C ALA A 35 12.05 42.75 -22.37
N LYS A 36 12.04 43.41 -23.53
CA LYS A 36 10.97 43.24 -24.54
C LYS A 36 10.88 41.82 -25.06
N LYS A 37 12.02 41.17 -25.35
CA LYS A 37 12.05 39.79 -25.84
C LYS A 37 11.66 38.76 -24.78
N LEU A 38 11.96 39.03 -23.51
CA LEU A 38 11.61 38.15 -22.38
C LEU A 38 10.19 38.39 -21.84
N GLY A 39 9.52 39.46 -22.25
CA GLY A 39 8.22 39.85 -21.67
C GLY A 39 8.32 40.30 -20.22
N THR A 40 9.45 40.87 -19.79
CA THR A 40 9.70 41.28 -18.40
C THR A 40 9.90 42.79 -18.28
N ASN A 41 9.90 43.31 -17.06
CA ASN A 41 10.27 44.71 -16.81
C ASN A 41 11.76 44.94 -17.11
N ARG A 42 12.10 46.17 -17.51
CA ARG A 42 13.47 46.64 -17.75
C ARG A 42 14.35 46.50 -16.50
N LEU A 43 13.80 46.73 -15.31
CA LEU A 43 14.54 46.58 -14.05
C LEU A 43 14.97 45.13 -13.81
N ASP A 44 14.08 44.17 -14.05
CA ASP A 44 14.35 42.74 -13.85
C ASP A 44 15.38 42.21 -14.85
N ALA A 45 15.34 42.69 -16.10
CA ALA A 45 16.35 42.39 -17.10
C ALA A 45 17.72 42.94 -16.67
N TYR A 46 17.76 44.15 -16.11
CA TYR A 46 19.00 44.72 -15.56
C TYR A 46 19.55 43.92 -14.38
N ASN A 47 18.69 43.50 -13.44
CA ASN A 47 19.10 42.68 -12.29
C ASN A 47 19.70 41.34 -12.74
N SER A 48 19.05 40.68 -13.70
CA SER A 48 19.53 39.40 -14.25
C SER A 48 20.85 39.59 -14.98
N LEU A 49 20.97 40.61 -15.84
CA LEU A 49 22.21 40.91 -16.55
C LEU A 49 23.36 41.32 -15.63
N SER A 50 23.09 42.11 -14.58
CA SER A 50 24.07 42.52 -13.58
C SER A 50 24.62 41.32 -12.80
N ARG A 51 23.74 40.39 -12.43
CA ARG A 51 24.17 39.15 -11.77
C ARG A 51 24.96 38.27 -12.73
N LEU A 52 24.50 38.10 -13.98
CA LEU A 52 25.20 37.34 -15.02
C LEU A 52 26.58 37.93 -15.37
N THR A 53 26.76 39.25 -15.32
CA THR A 53 28.06 39.90 -15.51
C THR A 53 28.96 39.70 -14.28
N GLN A 54 28.42 39.79 -13.05
CA GLN A 54 29.18 39.51 -11.83
C GLN A 54 29.75 38.09 -11.78
N ILE A 55 28.98 37.10 -12.23
CA ILE A 55 29.46 35.71 -12.33
C ILE A 55 30.25 35.46 -13.62
N GLY A 56 30.45 36.48 -14.46
CA GLY A 56 31.31 36.44 -15.64
C GLY A 56 30.77 35.64 -16.82
N LEU A 57 29.46 35.38 -16.89
CA LEU A 57 28.82 34.72 -18.04
C LEU A 57 28.43 35.72 -19.14
N VAL A 58 28.24 36.99 -18.78
CA VAL A 58 27.90 38.06 -19.72
C VAL A 58 28.96 39.15 -19.66
N ASN A 59 29.34 39.66 -20.82
CA ASN A 59 30.21 40.82 -20.98
C ASN A 59 29.37 42.06 -21.24
N VAL A 60 29.88 43.22 -20.81
CA VAL A 60 29.20 44.51 -20.97
C VAL A 60 30.14 45.55 -21.56
N THR A 61 29.64 46.36 -22.49
CA THR A 61 30.39 47.49 -23.06
C THR A 61 30.16 48.76 -22.23
N ALA A 62 31.17 49.64 -22.20
CA ALA A 62 31.09 50.94 -21.53
C ALA A 62 30.33 52.02 -22.34
N ASP A 63 29.65 51.63 -23.43
CA ASP A 63 28.87 52.54 -24.27
C ASP A 63 27.61 53.04 -23.57
N ARG A 64 27.08 54.18 -24.03
CA ARG A 64 25.75 54.67 -23.65
C ARG A 64 24.82 54.62 -24.86
N PRO A 65 23.78 53.76 -24.86
CA PRO A 65 23.41 52.81 -23.81
C PRO A 65 24.28 51.55 -23.78
N MET A 66 24.44 50.97 -22.58
CA MET A 66 25.22 49.74 -22.34
C MET A 66 24.68 48.58 -23.17
N LYS A 67 25.58 47.78 -23.71
CA LYS A 67 25.26 46.57 -24.46
C LYS A 67 25.87 45.35 -23.81
N PHE A 68 25.13 44.25 -23.88
CA PHE A 68 25.47 42.98 -23.28
C PHE A 68 25.68 41.93 -24.37
N SER A 69 26.68 41.07 -24.19
CA SER A 69 26.99 39.96 -25.08
C SER A 69 27.53 38.77 -24.30
N CYS A 70 27.48 37.58 -24.88
CA CYS A 70 28.01 36.37 -24.26
C CYS A 70 28.64 35.46 -25.33
N SER A 71 29.47 34.51 -24.89
CA SER A 71 29.98 33.45 -25.78
C SER A 71 28.89 32.44 -26.12
N SER A 72 29.19 31.46 -26.97
CA SER A 72 28.23 30.39 -27.29
C SER A 72 27.80 29.60 -26.05
N LEU A 73 26.58 29.04 -26.09
CA LEU A 73 25.99 28.27 -24.97
C LEU A 73 26.90 27.15 -24.45
N PRO A 74 27.55 26.32 -25.30
CA PRO A 74 28.46 25.28 -24.82
C PRO A 74 29.66 25.83 -24.04
N VAL A 75 30.21 26.97 -24.47
CA VAL A 75 31.36 27.61 -23.82
C VAL A 75 30.95 28.20 -22.47
N LEU A 76 29.79 28.86 -22.42
CA LEU A 76 29.21 29.39 -21.18
C LEU A 76 28.96 28.27 -20.17
N PHE A 77 28.34 27.18 -20.61
CA PHE A 77 28.00 26.08 -19.73
C PHE A 77 29.26 25.39 -19.19
N LYS A 78 30.28 25.17 -20.03
CA LYS A 78 31.57 24.63 -19.59
C LYS A 78 32.28 25.54 -18.57
N LYS A 79 32.17 26.85 -18.74
CA LYS A 79 32.70 27.83 -17.77
C LYS A 79 31.94 27.75 -16.44
N LEU A 80 30.62 27.70 -16.48
CA LEU A 80 29.76 27.56 -15.30
C LEU A 80 30.12 26.31 -14.47
N ILE A 81 30.23 25.14 -15.12
CA ILE A 81 30.64 23.89 -14.46
C ILE A 81 32.01 24.05 -13.80
N LYS A 82 32.98 24.66 -14.50
CA LYS A 82 34.32 24.85 -13.97
C LYS A 82 34.32 25.72 -12.71
N ASP A 83 33.55 26.81 -12.73
CA ASP A 83 33.45 27.74 -11.60
C ASP A 83 32.74 27.09 -10.40
N GLN A 84 31.72 26.27 -10.65
CA GLN A 84 31.05 25.48 -9.61
C GLN A 84 31.95 24.42 -8.99
N LYS A 85 32.68 23.63 -9.80
CA LYS A 85 33.67 22.67 -9.28
C LYS A 85 34.72 23.36 -8.42
N SER A 86 35.25 24.50 -8.89
CA SER A 86 36.20 25.28 -8.09
C SER A 86 35.60 25.81 -6.78
N ARG A 87 34.31 26.14 -6.75
CA ARG A 87 33.64 26.55 -5.50
C ARG A 87 33.53 25.36 -4.55
N ILE A 88 33.08 24.21 -5.03
CA ILE A 88 32.99 22.98 -4.23
C ILE A 88 34.36 22.65 -3.65
N ASP A 89 35.41 22.58 -4.47
CA ASP A 89 36.78 22.29 -4.00
C ASP A 89 37.26 23.27 -2.93
N ARG A 90 36.95 24.57 -3.06
CA ARG A 90 37.33 25.58 -2.06
C ARG A 90 36.56 25.40 -0.75
N THR A 91 35.26 25.16 -0.83
CA THR A 91 34.42 24.96 0.36
C THR A 91 34.79 23.66 1.06
N THR A 92 35.05 22.58 0.32
CA THR A 92 35.53 21.31 0.88
C THR A 92 36.86 21.48 1.60
N LYS A 93 37.85 22.16 0.97
CA LYS A 93 39.13 22.45 1.64
C LYS A 93 38.97 23.37 2.85
N ALA A 94 38.08 24.36 2.79
CA ALA A 94 37.80 25.24 3.92
C ALA A 94 37.16 24.45 5.08
N PHE A 95 36.25 23.54 4.77
CA PHE A 95 35.65 22.62 5.73
C PHE A 95 36.71 21.71 6.34
N GLU A 96 37.52 21.01 5.53
CA GLU A 96 38.64 20.18 6.00
C GLU A 96 39.60 20.95 6.90
N ASN A 97 39.95 22.20 6.54
CA ASN A 97 40.81 23.04 7.37
C ASN A 97 40.18 23.40 8.72
N ILE A 98 38.87 23.73 8.73
CA ILE A 98 38.14 24.01 9.98
C ILE A 98 38.07 22.74 10.84
N MET A 99 37.75 21.60 10.22
CA MET A 99 37.64 20.32 10.91
C MET A 99 38.99 19.79 11.39
N SER A 100 40.10 20.06 10.69
CA SER A 100 41.45 19.67 11.10
C SER A 100 41.94 20.37 12.39
N GLY A 101 41.28 21.45 12.80
CA GLY A 101 41.52 22.16 14.06
C GLY A 101 40.48 21.89 15.14
N ALA A 102 39.45 21.09 14.85
CA ALA A 102 38.48 20.64 15.84
C ALA A 102 39.04 19.40 16.55
N SER A 103 39.02 19.37 17.89
CA SER A 103 39.25 18.11 18.61
C SER A 103 38.12 17.13 18.30
N ASP A 104 38.40 15.83 18.29
CA ASP A 104 37.39 14.77 18.10
C ASP A 104 36.16 14.94 19.01
N ASP A 105 36.31 15.58 20.18
CA ASP A 105 35.19 15.96 21.06
C ASP A 105 34.11 16.85 20.41
N ALA A 106 34.41 17.64 19.38
CA ALA A 106 33.42 18.45 18.68
C ALA A 106 32.69 17.67 17.56
N LEU A 107 33.25 16.51 17.18
CA LEU A 107 32.76 15.65 16.10
C LEU A 107 31.91 14.48 16.62
N GLU A 108 32.15 14.02 17.85
CA GLU A 108 31.47 12.84 18.40
C GLU A 108 30.32 13.13 19.38
N ASN A 109 30.16 14.38 19.84
CA ASN A 109 29.22 14.70 20.92
C ASN A 109 27.72 14.80 20.53
N ASP A 110 27.35 14.64 19.25
CA ASP A 110 25.92 14.54 18.86
C ASP A 110 25.37 13.10 18.97
N SER A 111 26.24 12.12 19.27
CA SER A 111 25.85 10.70 19.39
C SER A 111 25.56 10.24 20.83
N GLN A 112 25.82 11.07 21.84
CA GLN A 112 25.62 10.70 23.26
C GLN A 112 24.95 11.76 24.14
N GLN A 113 24.64 12.95 23.63
CA GLN A 113 23.55 13.71 24.25
C GLN A 113 22.26 13.06 23.81
N GLY A 114 21.59 12.37 24.74
CA GLY A 114 20.22 11.92 24.58
C GLY A 114 19.34 13.13 24.31
N ASP A 115 19.29 13.54 23.05
CA ASP A 115 18.35 14.52 22.56
C ASP A 115 17.03 13.76 22.51
N SER A 116 16.34 13.72 23.66
CA SER A 116 15.00 13.13 23.81
C SER A 116 13.95 13.87 22.96
N ASN A 117 14.37 14.86 22.18
CA ASN A 117 13.52 15.64 21.33
C ASN A 117 13.42 14.97 19.98
N ALA A 118 12.19 14.55 19.65
CA ALA A 118 11.85 14.09 18.32
C ALA A 118 12.29 15.11 17.26
N LYS A 119 13.09 14.67 16.28
CA LYS A 119 13.54 15.51 15.15
C LYS A 119 12.57 15.30 13.99
N PHE A 120 12.14 16.40 13.37
CA PHE A 120 11.22 16.40 12.24
C PHE A 120 11.82 17.20 11.08
N ALA A 121 11.78 16.62 9.87
CA ALA A 121 12.18 17.31 8.65
C ALA A 121 11.17 17.06 7.54
N VAL A 122 10.92 18.07 6.71
CA VAL A 122 10.06 17.92 5.52
C VAL A 122 10.94 17.87 4.29
N LEU A 123 10.83 16.78 3.53
CA LEU A 123 11.48 16.59 2.24
C LEU A 123 10.49 16.91 1.13
N LYS A 124 10.91 17.77 0.19
CA LYS A 124 10.18 18.05 -1.05
C LYS A 124 10.96 17.53 -2.24
N GLY A 125 10.27 16.89 -3.17
CA GLY A 125 10.81 16.28 -4.38
C GLY A 125 11.10 14.79 -4.20
N ARG A 126 10.64 13.97 -5.14
CA ARG A 126 10.81 12.51 -5.14
C ARG A 126 12.25 12.07 -5.00
N ASP A 127 13.16 12.73 -5.70
CA ASP A 127 14.59 12.40 -5.68
C ASP A 127 15.18 12.50 -4.26
N HIS A 128 14.78 13.53 -3.50
CA HIS A 128 15.21 13.70 -2.11
C HIS A 128 14.62 12.64 -1.19
N VAL A 129 13.34 12.31 -1.39
CA VAL A 129 12.68 11.26 -0.59
C VAL A 129 13.32 9.90 -0.86
N GLN A 130 13.54 9.53 -2.12
CA GLN A 130 14.19 8.27 -2.48
C GLN A 130 15.63 8.21 -1.99
N LYS A 131 16.38 9.31 -2.09
CA LYS A 131 17.73 9.37 -1.51
C LYS A 131 17.70 9.12 0.01
N LYS A 132 16.73 9.72 0.73
CA LYS A 132 16.62 9.49 2.18
C LYS A 132 16.22 8.06 2.52
N ILE A 133 15.36 7.42 1.72
CA ILE A 133 15.05 5.98 1.84
C ILE A 133 16.33 5.16 1.68
N GLY A 134 17.16 5.51 0.70
CA GLY A 134 18.48 4.93 0.48
C GLY A 134 19.42 5.03 1.68
N GLU A 135 19.59 6.25 2.20
CA GLU A 135 20.37 6.53 3.40
C GLU A 135 19.90 5.68 4.59
N LEU A 136 18.59 5.68 4.89
CA LEU A 136 18.04 4.86 5.98
C LEU A 136 18.23 3.36 5.74
N SER A 137 18.16 2.90 4.49
CA SER A 137 18.38 1.49 4.16
C SER A 137 19.84 1.09 4.41
N ASN A 138 20.79 1.97 4.14
CA ASN A 138 22.21 1.73 4.44
C ASN A 138 22.52 1.76 5.94
N GLU A 139 21.81 2.60 6.69
CA GLU A 139 21.96 2.73 8.15
C GLU A 139 21.16 1.68 8.94
N ALA A 140 20.33 0.86 8.28
CA ALA A 140 19.51 -0.16 8.93
C ALA A 140 20.34 -1.33 9.44
N ASP A 141 20.14 -1.67 10.71
CA ASP A 141 20.86 -2.76 11.39
C ASP A 141 19.96 -3.99 11.65
N GLY A 142 18.65 -3.80 11.83
CA GLY A 142 17.73 -4.86 12.23
C GLY A 142 16.60 -5.10 11.24
N GLN A 143 15.76 -4.09 11.02
CA GLN A 143 14.54 -4.22 10.23
C GLN A 143 14.20 -2.94 9.45
N LEU A 144 13.78 -3.14 8.21
CA LEU A 144 13.25 -2.10 7.34
C LEU A 144 11.85 -2.50 6.87
N VAL A 145 10.85 -1.65 7.10
CA VAL A 145 9.48 -1.88 6.65
C VAL A 145 9.09 -0.80 5.63
N LEU A 146 8.69 -1.21 4.43
CA LEU A 146 8.34 -0.31 3.34
C LEU A 146 6.86 -0.45 2.99
N PHE A 147 6.13 0.66 2.96
CA PHE A 147 4.73 0.75 2.55
C PHE A 147 4.66 1.47 1.20
N LEU A 148 4.39 0.70 0.16
CA LEU A 148 4.43 1.16 -1.22
C LEU A 148 3.02 1.20 -1.81
N GLY A 149 2.64 2.36 -2.35
CA GLY A 149 1.41 2.47 -3.15
C GLY A 149 1.58 1.79 -4.51
N ARG A 150 0.55 1.87 -5.36
CA ARG A 150 0.53 1.22 -6.70
C ARG A 150 1.79 1.42 -7.54
N TYR A 151 2.36 2.62 -7.47
CA TYR A 151 3.55 3.03 -8.21
C TYR A 151 4.81 3.19 -7.34
N GLY A 152 4.75 2.91 -6.04
CA GLY A 152 5.88 3.08 -5.12
C GLY A 152 7.10 2.25 -5.52
N ILE A 153 6.87 0.99 -5.92
CA ILE A 153 7.94 0.10 -6.42
C ILE A 153 8.59 0.63 -7.71
N LEU A 154 7.80 1.24 -8.61
CA LEU A 154 8.30 1.83 -9.84
C LEU A 154 9.23 3.01 -9.53
N HIS A 155 8.85 3.85 -8.57
CA HIS A 155 9.66 5.00 -8.16
C HIS A 155 10.98 4.53 -7.55
N MET A 156 10.95 3.52 -6.68
CA MET A 156 12.13 2.91 -6.07
C MET A 156 13.08 2.29 -7.10
N CYS A 157 12.56 1.50 -8.05
CA CYS A 157 13.37 0.86 -9.10
C CYS A 157 13.98 1.87 -10.10
N ARG A 158 13.53 3.13 -10.08
CA ARG A 158 14.08 4.21 -10.90
C ARG A 158 15.04 5.12 -10.14
N SER A 159 15.25 4.86 -8.85
CA SER A 159 16.18 5.59 -8.01
C SER A 159 17.27 4.66 -7.45
N PRO A 160 18.39 5.20 -6.96
CA PRO A 160 19.44 4.39 -6.32
C PRO A 160 18.97 3.59 -5.10
N SER A 161 17.84 3.99 -4.50
CA SER A 161 17.27 3.34 -3.31
C SER A 161 17.01 1.84 -3.47
N ILE A 162 16.73 1.34 -4.68
CA ILE A 162 16.56 -0.10 -4.89
C ILE A 162 17.84 -0.89 -4.60
N GLU A 163 19.00 -0.37 -5.03
CA GLU A 163 20.29 -1.02 -4.80
C GLU A 163 20.64 -1.01 -3.31
N GLU A 164 20.31 0.07 -2.61
CA GLU A 164 20.57 0.24 -1.18
C GLU A 164 19.67 -0.67 -0.32
N VAL A 165 18.38 -0.80 -0.69
CA VAL A 165 17.44 -1.75 -0.07
C VAL A 165 17.91 -3.19 -0.30
N ASN A 166 18.29 -3.54 -1.53
CA ASN A 166 18.79 -4.89 -1.82
C ASN A 166 20.10 -5.17 -1.08
N SER A 167 21.03 -4.21 -1.01
CA SER A 167 22.25 -4.34 -0.23
C SER A 167 21.96 -4.53 1.26
N ALA A 168 20.97 -3.84 1.82
CA ALA A 168 20.55 -4.05 3.20
C ALA A 168 20.03 -5.48 3.44
N ALA A 169 19.26 -6.02 2.50
CA ALA A 169 18.79 -7.41 2.55
C ALA A 169 19.96 -8.40 2.50
N GLU A 170 20.97 -8.15 1.66
CA GLU A 170 22.20 -8.95 1.58
C GLU A 170 23.03 -8.90 2.87
N ARG A 171 23.04 -7.76 3.58
CA ARG A 171 23.67 -7.61 4.90
C ARG A 171 22.92 -8.38 6.01
N GLY A 172 21.74 -8.91 5.73
CA GLY A 172 20.92 -9.68 6.68
C GLY A 172 19.85 -8.86 7.41
N VAL A 173 19.60 -7.62 6.98
CA VAL A 173 18.50 -6.80 7.52
C VAL A 173 17.16 -7.44 7.12
N ILE A 174 16.22 -7.53 8.05
CA ILE A 174 14.89 -8.08 7.79
C ILE A 174 14.07 -7.02 7.06
N ILE A 175 13.79 -7.23 5.77
CA ILE A 175 13.01 -6.28 4.97
C ILE A 175 11.61 -6.81 4.70
N LYS A 176 10.60 -6.00 5.02
CA LYS A 176 9.18 -6.29 4.78
C LYS A 176 8.59 -5.21 3.87
N VAL A 177 8.02 -5.60 2.75
CA VAL A 177 7.39 -4.70 1.78
C VAL A 177 5.89 -4.96 1.75
N LEU A 178 5.11 -4.02 2.28
CA LEU A 178 3.66 -4.00 2.08
C LEU A 178 3.37 -3.14 0.86
N ALA A 179 2.73 -3.73 -0.15
CA ALA A 179 2.46 -3.03 -1.40
C ALA A 179 1.01 -3.15 -1.86
N GLN A 180 0.50 -2.07 -2.46
CA GLN A 180 -0.67 -2.16 -3.32
C GLN A 180 -0.22 -2.63 -4.71
N LEU A 181 -0.50 -3.88 -5.07
CA LEU A 181 -0.08 -4.44 -6.36
C LEU A 181 -0.93 -3.88 -7.50
N ASP A 182 -0.29 -3.67 -8.64
CA ASP A 182 -0.96 -3.26 -9.88
C ASP A 182 -0.35 -4.01 -11.06
N ARG A 183 -1.19 -4.41 -12.03
CA ARG A 183 -0.75 -5.16 -13.23
C ARG A 183 0.40 -4.47 -13.97
N ARG A 184 0.46 -3.13 -13.96
CA ARG A 184 1.49 -2.33 -14.64
C ARG A 184 2.83 -2.34 -13.89
N THR A 185 2.83 -2.60 -12.58
CA THR A 185 4.02 -2.48 -11.72
C THR A 185 4.54 -3.81 -11.18
N LEU A 186 3.80 -4.91 -11.32
CA LEU A 186 4.19 -6.24 -10.83
C LEU A 186 5.62 -6.67 -11.20
N LYS A 187 6.05 -6.42 -12.44
CA LYS A 187 7.38 -6.78 -12.93
C LYS A 187 8.54 -6.10 -12.20
N PHE A 188 8.29 -5.00 -11.49
CA PHE A 188 9.34 -4.29 -10.76
C PHE A 188 9.66 -4.95 -9.43
N PHE A 189 8.74 -5.74 -8.86
CA PHE A 189 9.02 -6.51 -7.65
C PHE A 189 10.05 -7.62 -7.88
N ASP A 190 10.19 -8.11 -9.12
CA ASP A 190 11.23 -9.09 -9.48
C ASP A 190 12.67 -8.50 -9.40
N GLN A 191 12.82 -7.20 -9.15
CA GLN A 191 14.13 -6.54 -8.92
C GLN A 191 14.53 -6.50 -7.44
N LEU A 192 13.63 -6.88 -6.52
CA LEU A 192 13.94 -6.98 -5.10
C LEU A 192 14.72 -8.27 -4.81
N HIS A 193 15.58 -8.23 -3.81
CA HIS A 193 16.32 -9.40 -3.34
C HIS A 193 15.38 -10.51 -2.82
N ASP A 194 15.70 -11.78 -3.05
CA ASP A 194 14.83 -12.93 -2.76
C ASP A 194 14.47 -13.09 -1.26
N SER A 195 15.28 -12.53 -0.36
CA SER A 195 15.01 -12.56 1.09
C SER A 195 13.98 -11.53 1.56
N ILE A 196 13.57 -10.59 0.69
CA ILE A 196 12.62 -9.54 1.03
C ILE A 196 11.21 -10.13 1.04
N GLU A 197 10.52 -10.07 2.18
CA GLU A 197 9.14 -10.53 2.28
C GLU A 197 8.21 -9.48 1.67
N ILE A 198 7.36 -9.88 0.73
CA ILE A 198 6.42 -8.97 0.05
C ILE A 198 5.00 -9.44 0.33
N ARG A 199 4.14 -8.49 0.73
CA ARG A 199 2.70 -8.75 0.89
C ARG A 199 1.87 -7.67 0.20
N HIS A 200 0.68 -8.07 -0.21
CA HIS A 200 -0.31 -7.22 -0.84
C HIS A 200 -1.40 -6.78 0.13
N SER A 201 -1.72 -5.48 0.12
CA SER A 201 -2.95 -4.96 0.70
C SER A 201 -3.53 -3.88 -0.21
N ASP A 202 -4.86 -3.78 -0.25
CA ASP A 202 -5.57 -2.66 -0.90
C ASP A 202 -5.74 -1.46 0.05
N GLU A 203 -5.54 -1.67 1.37
CA GLU A 203 -5.71 -0.67 2.44
C GLU A 203 -4.43 0.13 2.74
N VAL A 204 -3.56 0.34 1.76
CA VAL A 204 -2.28 1.06 1.97
C VAL A 204 -2.49 2.57 1.80
N ASN A 205 -3.17 3.18 2.78
CA ASN A 205 -3.45 4.63 2.76
C ASN A 205 -2.29 5.50 3.30
N SER A 206 -1.43 4.92 4.14
CA SER A 206 -0.22 5.58 4.63
C SER A 206 0.98 4.95 3.95
N LEU A 207 1.66 5.72 3.10
CA LEU A 207 2.89 5.29 2.43
C LEU A 207 4.07 5.74 3.26
N GLY A 208 5.13 4.94 3.29
CA GLY A 208 6.29 5.28 4.10
C GLY A 208 7.35 4.21 4.20
N VAL A 209 8.37 4.53 4.97
CA VAL A 209 9.47 3.64 5.32
C VAL A 209 9.73 3.78 6.82
N LEU A 210 9.92 2.66 7.49
CA LEU A 210 10.27 2.60 8.91
C LEU A 210 11.57 1.81 9.05
N LYS A 211 12.56 2.40 9.72
CA LYS A 211 13.87 1.80 10.00
C LYS A 211 14.03 1.59 11.49
N ASP A 212 14.32 0.35 11.89
CA ASP A 212 14.68 -0.08 13.25
C ASP A 212 13.80 0.44 14.40
N GLN A 213 12.55 0.82 14.13
CA GLN A 213 11.68 1.51 15.08
C GLN A 213 12.28 2.81 15.67
N THR A 214 13.18 3.47 14.95
CA THR A 214 13.77 4.76 15.32
C THR A 214 13.38 5.88 14.37
N ASP A 215 13.34 5.58 13.07
CA ASP A 215 13.17 6.56 12.00
C ASP A 215 12.00 6.19 11.08
N VAL A 216 11.14 7.17 10.81
CA VAL A 216 10.00 7.05 9.91
C VAL A 216 10.10 8.09 8.80
N ILE A 217 9.90 7.65 7.57
CA ILE A 217 9.54 8.50 6.43
C ILE A 217 8.06 8.27 6.17
N GLN A 218 7.23 9.29 6.31
CA GLN A 218 5.81 9.25 5.96
C GLN A 218 5.56 10.16 4.77
N PHE A 219 5.00 9.62 3.69
CA PHE A 219 4.61 10.45 2.56
C PHE A 219 3.38 11.28 2.92
N LEU A 220 3.47 12.60 2.70
CA LEU A 220 2.36 13.54 2.87
C LEU A 220 1.58 13.69 1.56
N PHE A 221 2.31 13.67 0.44
CA PHE A 221 1.75 13.78 -0.90
C PHE A 221 2.63 13.03 -1.89
N VAL A 222 1.98 12.29 -2.79
CA VAL A 222 2.62 11.65 -3.94
C VAL A 222 1.88 12.08 -5.19
N GLU A 223 2.63 12.60 -6.17
CA GLU A 223 2.07 13.01 -7.46
C GLU A 223 1.36 11.83 -8.14
N GLN A 224 0.14 12.05 -8.63
CA GLN A 224 -0.66 11.00 -9.28
C GLN A 224 -0.02 10.47 -10.56
N ASN A 225 0.74 11.32 -11.27
CA ASN A 225 1.46 10.92 -12.47
C ASN A 225 2.72 10.12 -12.09
N PRO A 226 2.74 8.79 -12.33
CA PRO A 226 3.82 7.92 -11.86
C PRO A 226 5.11 8.07 -12.66
N VAL A 227 5.06 8.75 -13.80
CA VAL A 227 6.22 9.02 -14.66
C VAL A 227 6.64 10.50 -14.65
N GLY A 228 5.97 11.34 -13.85
CA GLY A 228 6.35 12.73 -13.64
C GLY A 228 7.71 12.84 -12.93
N ARG A 229 8.28 14.06 -12.87
CA ARG A 229 9.52 14.31 -12.11
C ARG A 229 9.31 14.28 -10.59
N GLY A 230 8.06 14.21 -10.09
CA GLY A 230 7.79 14.11 -8.65
C GLY A 230 8.19 15.37 -7.89
N ARG A 231 8.12 16.55 -8.51
CA ARG A 231 8.54 17.82 -7.89
C ARG A 231 7.63 18.23 -6.73
N GLU A 232 6.38 17.78 -6.77
CA GLU A 232 5.40 18.03 -5.71
C GLU A 232 5.34 16.92 -4.66
N ASP A 233 6.03 15.79 -4.86
CA ASP A 233 6.13 14.75 -3.83
C ASP A 233 6.68 15.35 -2.54
N ALA A 234 6.06 15.02 -1.41
CA ALA A 234 6.44 15.53 -0.11
C ALA A 234 6.38 14.41 0.93
N ALA A 235 7.40 14.35 1.79
CA ALA A 235 7.46 13.40 2.89
C ALA A 235 7.92 14.07 4.18
N LEU A 236 7.41 13.59 5.30
CA LEU A 236 7.84 13.93 6.64
C LEU A 236 8.83 12.86 7.12
N VAL A 237 10.01 13.27 7.56
CA VAL A 237 10.99 12.41 8.21
C VAL A 237 10.92 12.69 9.71
N VAL A 238 10.76 11.63 10.49
CA VAL A 238 10.62 11.68 11.94
C VAL A 238 11.63 10.73 12.56
N SER A 239 12.54 11.28 13.38
CA SER A 239 13.46 10.49 14.20
C SER A 239 12.97 10.55 15.65
N SER A 240 12.27 9.50 16.07
CA SER A 240 11.65 9.38 17.39
C SER A 240 11.19 7.94 17.63
N GLU A 241 11.78 7.28 18.63
CA GLU A 241 11.43 5.90 19.00
C GLU A 241 9.94 5.74 19.34
N VAL A 242 9.36 6.70 20.07
CA VAL A 242 7.95 6.65 20.48
C VAL A 242 7.03 6.72 19.26
N PHE A 243 7.33 7.60 18.30
CA PHE A 243 6.55 7.73 17.08
C PHE A 243 6.72 6.49 16.20
N ALA A 244 7.96 6.03 16.03
CA ALA A 244 8.31 4.90 15.20
C ALA A 244 7.75 3.58 15.73
N ALA A 245 7.73 3.36 17.05
CA ALA A 245 7.08 2.19 17.67
C ALA A 245 5.55 2.19 17.46
N SER A 246 4.88 3.33 17.65
CA SER A 246 3.44 3.44 17.37
C SER A 246 3.14 3.19 15.88
N HIS A 247 3.99 3.74 14.99
CA HIS A 247 3.86 3.52 13.56
C HIS A 247 4.11 2.06 13.17
N TYR A 248 5.05 1.38 13.84
CA TYR A 248 5.33 -0.04 13.67
C TYR A 248 4.10 -0.90 13.98
N GLU A 249 3.46 -0.69 15.14
CA GLU A 249 2.26 -1.43 15.53
C GLU A 249 1.13 -1.25 14.50
N PHE A 250 0.92 -0.02 14.04
CA PHE A 250 -0.03 0.27 12.96
C PHE A 250 0.32 -0.50 11.68
N MET A 251 1.58 -0.48 11.25
CA MET A 251 2.05 -1.18 10.06
C MET A 251 1.92 -2.70 10.20
N MET A 252 2.25 -3.26 11.36
CA MET A 252 2.19 -4.70 11.62
C MET A 252 0.74 -5.21 11.72
N ALA A 253 -0.19 -4.38 12.19
CA ALA A 253 -1.61 -4.70 12.15
C ALA A 253 -2.08 -4.94 10.70
N ILE A 254 -1.69 -4.07 9.76
CA ILE A 254 -2.03 -4.22 8.34
C ILE A 254 -1.28 -5.42 7.74
N TRP A 255 0.02 -5.57 8.05
CA TRP A 255 0.84 -6.68 7.60
C TRP A 255 0.26 -8.05 7.95
N SER A 256 -0.28 -8.18 9.17
CA SER A 256 -0.89 -9.42 9.66
C SER A 256 -2.13 -9.84 8.88
N ARG A 257 -2.79 -8.90 8.19
CA ARG A 257 -3.99 -9.10 7.37
C ARG A 257 -3.69 -9.21 5.87
N ALA A 258 -2.55 -8.70 5.46
CA ALA A 258 -2.10 -8.67 4.08
C ALA A 258 -1.92 -10.08 3.47
N VAL A 259 -2.10 -10.15 2.15
CA VAL A 259 -2.01 -11.38 1.35
C VAL A 259 -0.57 -11.60 0.90
N ASP A 260 -0.09 -12.83 0.90
CA ASP A 260 1.23 -13.16 0.36
C ASP A 260 1.37 -12.75 -1.13
N PHE A 261 2.56 -12.26 -1.52
CA PHE A 261 2.81 -11.79 -2.89
C PHE A 261 2.55 -12.86 -3.95
N SER A 262 2.91 -14.12 -3.70
CA SER A 262 2.74 -15.19 -4.70
C SER A 262 1.26 -15.48 -4.98
N SER A 263 0.43 -15.47 -3.94
CA SER A 263 -1.03 -15.58 -4.06
C SER A 263 -1.62 -14.35 -4.75
N ALA A 264 -1.27 -13.15 -4.27
CA ALA A 264 -1.79 -11.92 -4.83
C ALA A 264 -1.41 -11.71 -6.30
N LYS A 265 -0.20 -12.13 -6.72
CA LYS A 265 0.27 -12.06 -8.11
C LYS A 265 -0.64 -12.82 -9.07
N LYS A 266 -1.24 -13.95 -8.66
CA LYS A 266 -2.18 -14.71 -9.50
C LYS A 266 -3.47 -13.94 -9.80
N ARG A 267 -3.94 -13.09 -8.88
CA ARG A 267 -5.11 -12.22 -9.10
C ARG A 267 -4.95 -11.34 -10.33
N PHE A 268 -3.74 -10.82 -10.55
CA PHE A 268 -3.45 -9.88 -11.64
C PHE A 268 -2.91 -10.54 -12.91
N THR A 269 -2.34 -11.76 -12.81
CA THR A 269 -1.72 -12.47 -13.93
C THR A 269 -2.64 -13.54 -14.52
N GLU A 270 -3.26 -14.36 -13.66
CA GLU A 270 -4.13 -15.47 -14.03
C GLU A 270 -5.62 -15.13 -13.91
N GLU A 271 -5.95 -13.94 -13.38
CA GLU A 271 -7.33 -13.50 -13.18
C GLU A 271 -8.12 -14.37 -12.20
N ARG A 272 -7.42 -15.00 -11.24
CA ARG A 272 -7.98 -15.88 -10.21
C ARG A 272 -7.66 -15.39 -8.80
N ILE A 273 -8.63 -15.45 -7.89
CA ILE A 273 -8.37 -15.19 -6.49
C ILE A 273 -7.90 -16.48 -5.82
N VAL A 274 -6.82 -16.41 -5.05
CA VAL A 274 -6.22 -17.56 -4.33
C VAL A 274 -5.74 -17.16 -2.93
N ASP A 275 -6.30 -16.06 -2.41
CA ASP A 275 -5.92 -15.55 -1.10
C ASP A 275 -6.43 -16.50 -0.01
N PRO A 276 -5.73 -16.62 1.12
CA PRO A 276 -6.17 -17.45 2.22
C PRO A 276 -7.49 -16.92 2.80
N LEU A 277 -8.49 -17.81 2.86
CA LEU A 277 -9.77 -17.51 3.50
C LEU A 277 -9.61 -17.53 5.03
N ARG A 278 -9.99 -16.45 5.69
CA ARG A 278 -10.05 -16.36 7.16
C ARG A 278 -11.47 -16.64 7.62
N LEU A 279 -11.64 -17.73 8.34
CA LEU A 279 -12.94 -18.16 8.84
C LEU A 279 -13.14 -17.69 10.28
N THR A 280 -14.33 -17.17 10.58
CA THR A 280 -14.76 -17.00 11.97
C THR A 280 -15.61 -18.20 12.35
N VAL A 281 -15.07 -19.01 13.24
CA VAL A 281 -15.60 -20.33 13.53
C VAL A 281 -16.59 -20.31 14.71
N GLY A 282 -16.51 -19.29 15.57
CA GLY A 282 -17.40 -19.11 16.72
C GLY A 282 -17.12 -17.80 17.46
N GLU A 283 -18.00 -17.46 18.39
CA GLU A 283 -17.89 -16.29 19.28
C GLU A 283 -17.86 -16.74 20.76
N GLY A 284 -17.28 -15.90 21.62
CA GLY A 284 -17.19 -16.16 23.07
C GLY A 284 -15.94 -16.92 23.52
N SER A 285 -15.97 -17.41 24.76
CA SER A 285 -14.85 -18.15 25.36
C SER A 285 -14.93 -19.62 24.99
N PHE A 286 -14.05 -20.06 24.09
CA PHE A 286 -13.89 -21.49 23.76
C PHE A 286 -13.57 -22.34 25.00
N LEU A 287 -12.92 -21.76 26.01
CA LEU A 287 -12.64 -22.46 27.27
C LEU A 287 -13.91 -22.71 28.08
N GLU A 288 -14.83 -21.75 28.14
CA GLU A 288 -16.12 -21.93 28.81
C GLU A 288 -17.00 -22.94 28.07
N GLN A 289 -17.09 -22.82 26.75
CA GLN A 289 -17.83 -23.77 25.92
C GLN A 289 -17.29 -25.20 26.07
N PHE A 290 -15.96 -25.35 26.08
CA PHE A 290 -15.33 -26.64 26.33
C PHE A 290 -15.63 -27.17 27.74
N ARG A 291 -15.67 -26.30 28.76
CA ARG A 291 -16.05 -26.68 30.12
C ARG A 291 -17.50 -27.12 30.22
N GLU A 292 -18.42 -26.39 29.61
CA GLU A 292 -19.83 -26.75 29.53
C GLU A 292 -20.02 -28.10 28.82
N ALA A 293 -19.34 -28.30 27.68
CA ALA A 293 -19.36 -29.56 26.97
C ALA A 293 -18.88 -30.71 27.87
N LEU A 294 -17.80 -30.51 28.64
CA LEU A 294 -17.26 -31.46 29.61
C LEU A 294 -18.12 -31.62 30.88
N GLY A 295 -19.22 -30.89 31.02
CA GLY A 295 -20.09 -30.90 32.20
C GLY A 295 -19.43 -30.28 33.45
N PHE A 296 -18.42 -29.42 33.28
CA PHE A 296 -17.66 -28.81 34.36
C PHE A 296 -18.12 -27.38 34.64
N SER A 297 -19.00 -27.22 35.63
CA SER A 297 -19.61 -25.92 36.00
C SER A 297 -18.94 -25.17 37.16
N GLY A 298 -17.90 -25.73 37.79
CA GLY A 298 -17.18 -25.11 38.93
C GLY A 298 -16.00 -24.24 38.50
N GLU A 299 -15.59 -23.26 39.31
CA GLU A 299 -14.35 -22.48 39.09
C GLU A 299 -13.12 -23.41 39.07
N LEU A 300 -12.12 -23.06 38.25
CA LEU A 300 -10.82 -23.73 38.33
C LEU A 300 -10.26 -23.48 39.73
N PRO A 301 -9.75 -24.50 40.44
CA PRO A 301 -9.21 -24.28 41.76
C PRO A 301 -8.01 -23.32 41.69
N ASP A 302 -8.12 -22.18 42.36
CA ASP A 302 -7.06 -21.16 42.45
C ASP A 302 -5.94 -21.54 43.44
N GLU A 303 -6.15 -22.61 44.22
CA GLU A 303 -5.18 -23.18 45.15
C GLU A 303 -4.89 -24.64 44.81
N ASP A 304 -3.67 -25.08 45.13
CA ASP A 304 -3.20 -26.44 44.90
C ASP A 304 -4.14 -27.45 45.57
N THR A 305 -4.96 -28.16 44.77
CA THR A 305 -5.89 -29.14 45.32
C THR A 305 -5.10 -30.30 45.94
N PRO A 306 -5.37 -30.68 47.20
CA PRO A 306 -4.67 -31.79 47.84
C PRO A 306 -4.76 -33.06 47.01
N PHE A 307 -3.64 -33.78 46.86
CA PHE A 307 -3.59 -35.03 46.11
C PHE A 307 -4.61 -36.02 46.66
N ASN A 308 -5.62 -36.35 45.83
CA ASN A 308 -6.63 -37.34 46.15
C ASN A 308 -6.39 -38.59 45.28
N PRO A 309 -5.97 -39.73 45.87
CA PRO A 309 -5.67 -40.94 45.13
C PRO A 309 -6.89 -41.54 44.42
N ASP A 310 -8.11 -41.33 44.92
CA ASP A 310 -9.32 -41.86 44.30
C ASP A 310 -9.69 -41.08 43.02
N THR A 311 -9.53 -39.75 43.01
CA THR A 311 -9.73 -38.94 41.79
C THR A 311 -8.60 -39.13 40.78
N PHE A 312 -7.37 -39.36 41.23
CA PHE A 312 -6.24 -39.72 40.37
C PHE A 312 -6.46 -41.07 39.67
N LEU A 313 -6.96 -42.08 40.39
CA LEU A 313 -7.28 -43.39 39.81
C LEU A 313 -8.52 -43.32 38.90
N ALA A 314 -9.56 -42.55 39.26
CA ALA A 314 -10.75 -42.36 38.43
C ALA A 314 -10.45 -41.63 37.11
N SER A 315 -9.66 -40.54 37.15
CA SER A 315 -9.25 -39.78 35.96
C SER A 315 -8.37 -40.58 34.99
N SER A 316 -7.67 -41.61 35.49
CA SER A 316 -6.88 -42.52 34.65
C SER A 316 -7.70 -43.59 33.91
N ASN A 317 -8.93 -43.86 34.38
CA ASN A 317 -9.78 -44.95 33.85
C ASN A 317 -11.06 -44.45 33.15
N GLU A 318 -11.52 -43.23 33.41
CA GLU A 318 -12.76 -42.69 32.85
C GLU A 318 -12.44 -41.56 31.86
N ILE A 319 -12.70 -41.80 30.58
CA ILE A 319 -12.76 -40.73 29.57
C ILE A 319 -14.04 -39.93 29.87
N ASN A 320 -13.91 -38.62 30.08
CA ASN A 320 -15.06 -37.74 30.25
C ASN A 320 -16.07 -37.99 29.09
N GLN A 321 -17.36 -38.12 29.40
CA GLN A 321 -18.41 -38.42 28.43
C GLN A 321 -18.40 -37.48 27.21
N ALA A 322 -18.01 -36.21 27.40
CA ALA A 322 -17.86 -35.27 26.29
C ALA A 322 -16.65 -35.55 25.40
N ARG A 323 -15.55 -36.05 25.98
CA ARG A 323 -14.39 -36.51 25.20
C ARG A 323 -14.73 -37.80 24.44
N VAL A 324 -15.60 -38.66 24.97
CA VAL A 324 -16.15 -39.81 24.23
C VAL A 324 -16.99 -39.34 23.05
N ALA A 325 -17.88 -38.36 23.26
CA ALA A 325 -18.71 -37.77 22.18
C ALA A 325 -17.89 -37.05 21.09
N LEU A 326 -16.79 -36.39 21.46
CA LEU A 326 -15.84 -35.80 20.51
C LEU A 326 -14.99 -36.85 19.77
N GLN A 327 -14.73 -38.00 20.41
CA GLN A 327 -13.94 -39.08 19.84
C GLN A 327 -14.68 -39.85 18.73
N ASP A 328 -16.02 -39.79 18.71
CA ASP A 328 -16.83 -40.31 17.60
C ASP A 328 -16.54 -39.58 16.26
N GLY A 329 -15.87 -38.41 16.31
CA GLY A 329 -15.22 -37.80 15.15
C GLY A 329 -16.17 -37.24 14.09
N THR A 330 -17.46 -37.10 14.40
CA THR A 330 -18.44 -36.50 13.50
C THR A 330 -18.20 -35.00 13.41
N VAL A 331 -18.43 -34.40 12.23
CA VAL A 331 -18.27 -32.94 12.03
C VAL A 331 -19.16 -32.16 13.01
N PHE A 332 -20.31 -32.71 13.39
CA PHE A 332 -21.25 -32.13 14.36
C PHE A 332 -20.73 -32.08 15.80
N SER A 333 -19.80 -32.96 16.16
CA SER A 333 -19.15 -32.90 17.48
C SER A 333 -18.37 -31.60 17.68
N LEU A 334 -17.95 -30.94 16.59
CA LEU A 334 -17.33 -29.62 16.63
C LEU A 334 -18.28 -28.53 17.16
N HIS A 335 -19.59 -28.66 16.97
CA HIS A 335 -20.57 -27.74 17.55
C HIS A 335 -20.51 -27.74 19.08
N GLN A 336 -20.15 -28.87 19.71
CA GLN A 336 -19.96 -28.91 21.17
C GLN A 336 -18.74 -28.11 21.62
N LEU A 337 -17.79 -27.83 20.72
CA LEU A 337 -16.65 -26.94 20.95
C LEU A 337 -16.96 -25.48 20.61
N GLY A 338 -18.23 -25.14 20.35
CA GLY A 338 -18.68 -23.81 19.94
C GLY A 338 -18.36 -23.44 18.49
N ILE A 339 -18.04 -24.43 17.65
CA ILE A 339 -17.80 -24.24 16.22
C ILE A 339 -19.12 -24.25 15.46
N ASP A 340 -19.50 -23.11 14.90
CA ASP A 340 -20.70 -22.99 14.07
C ASP A 340 -20.39 -23.36 12.61
N ILE A 341 -20.74 -24.59 12.26
CA ILE A 341 -20.57 -25.17 10.92
C ILE A 341 -21.40 -24.42 9.88
N LYS A 342 -22.58 -23.88 10.25
CA LYS A 342 -23.44 -23.14 9.30
C LYS A 342 -22.73 -21.87 8.85
N THR A 343 -22.25 -21.08 9.80
CA THR A 343 -21.48 -19.86 9.53
C THR A 343 -20.21 -20.17 8.73
N MET A 344 -19.50 -21.24 9.08
CA MET A 344 -18.29 -21.65 8.34
C MET A 344 -18.58 -21.99 6.88
N LEU A 345 -19.59 -22.83 6.62
CA LEU A 345 -19.99 -23.20 5.25
C LEU A 345 -20.47 -22.00 4.45
N ARG A 346 -21.21 -21.10 5.07
CA ARG A 346 -21.66 -19.86 4.42
C ARG A 346 -20.49 -18.97 4.02
N GLN A 347 -19.46 -18.82 4.85
CA GLN A 347 -18.26 -18.06 4.52
C GLN A 347 -17.46 -18.67 3.37
N VAL A 348 -17.37 -20.00 3.33
CA VAL A 348 -16.79 -20.72 2.17
C VAL A 348 -17.62 -20.45 0.92
N GLY A 349 -18.95 -20.48 1.04
CA GLY A 349 -19.86 -20.16 -0.06
C GLY A 349 -19.64 -18.75 -0.58
N HIS A 350 -19.62 -17.75 0.31
CA HIS A 350 -19.35 -16.36 -0.05
C HIS A 350 -18.05 -16.22 -0.84
N ARG A 351 -16.99 -16.92 -0.43
CA ARG A 351 -15.70 -16.89 -1.14
C ARG A 351 -15.77 -17.51 -2.53
N ILE A 352 -16.42 -18.66 -2.67
CA ILE A 352 -16.63 -19.31 -3.99
C ILE A 352 -17.42 -18.37 -4.90
N GLY A 353 -18.48 -17.74 -4.38
CA GLY A 353 -19.27 -16.75 -5.09
C GLY A 353 -18.46 -15.54 -5.54
N GLU A 354 -17.62 -14.98 -4.67
CA GLU A 354 -16.70 -13.89 -4.99
C GLU A 354 -15.72 -14.29 -6.11
N GLU A 355 -15.14 -15.49 -6.04
CA GLU A 355 -14.24 -16.02 -7.07
C GLU A 355 -14.94 -16.20 -8.41
N LEU A 356 -16.18 -16.69 -8.41
CA LEU A 356 -17.02 -16.83 -9.59
C LEU A 356 -17.31 -15.46 -10.22
N ALA A 357 -17.77 -14.50 -9.41
CA ALA A 357 -18.03 -13.13 -9.88
C ALA A 357 -16.76 -12.47 -10.43
N PHE A 358 -15.61 -12.69 -9.79
CA PHE A 358 -14.32 -12.20 -10.28
C PHE A 358 -13.93 -12.82 -11.62
N SER A 359 -14.22 -14.09 -11.86
CA SER A 359 -13.96 -14.75 -13.15
C SER A 359 -14.83 -14.16 -14.29
N LEU A 360 -16.06 -13.74 -13.95
CA LEU A 360 -17.04 -13.15 -14.87
C LEU A 360 -16.93 -11.62 -15.01
N ARG A 361 -15.97 -10.97 -14.34
CA ARG A 361 -15.86 -9.51 -14.25
C ARG A 361 -15.73 -8.75 -15.58
N LYS A 362 -15.39 -9.44 -16.66
CA LYS A 362 -15.30 -8.86 -18.01
C LYS A 362 -16.67 -8.55 -18.62
N ILE A 363 -17.74 -9.10 -18.04
CA ILE A 363 -19.12 -8.85 -18.46
C ILE A 363 -19.57 -7.52 -17.86
N GLU A 364 -19.85 -6.53 -18.69
CA GLU A 364 -20.29 -5.20 -18.26
C GLU A 364 -21.80 -5.17 -17.95
N GLY A 365 -22.62 -5.90 -18.71
CA GLY A 365 -24.07 -5.93 -18.54
C GLY A 365 -24.53 -6.72 -17.31
N HIS A 366 -25.48 -6.16 -16.54
CA HIS A 366 -26.09 -6.84 -15.39
C HIS A 366 -26.83 -8.11 -15.78
N VAL A 367 -27.63 -8.06 -16.85
CA VAL A 367 -28.40 -9.21 -17.33
C VAL A 367 -27.49 -10.32 -17.86
N GLU A 368 -26.47 -9.97 -18.63
CA GLU A 368 -25.48 -10.93 -19.16
C GLU A 368 -24.73 -11.62 -18.02
N PHE A 369 -24.31 -10.87 -16.99
CA PHE A 369 -23.64 -11.43 -15.83
C PHE A 369 -24.54 -12.43 -15.08
N LEU A 370 -25.81 -12.06 -14.88
CA LEU A 370 -26.77 -12.91 -14.18
C LEU A 370 -27.09 -14.17 -14.98
N SER A 371 -27.24 -14.06 -16.31
CA SER A 371 -27.43 -15.22 -17.19
C SER A 371 -26.28 -16.21 -17.07
N GLU A 372 -25.03 -15.74 -17.17
CA GLU A 372 -23.84 -16.61 -17.06
C GLU A 372 -23.70 -17.23 -15.67
N LEU A 373 -24.06 -16.50 -14.61
CA LEU A 373 -24.11 -17.04 -13.25
C LEU A 373 -25.14 -18.18 -13.14
N MET A 374 -26.31 -18.01 -13.75
CA MET A 374 -27.38 -19.02 -13.77
C MET A 374 -26.97 -20.25 -14.59
N ASP A 375 -26.41 -20.05 -15.78
CA ASP A 375 -25.91 -21.13 -16.64
C ASP A 375 -24.85 -21.96 -15.90
N TRP A 376 -23.94 -21.30 -15.17
CA TRP A 376 -22.94 -21.99 -14.35
C TRP A 376 -23.59 -22.80 -13.22
N TRP A 377 -24.58 -22.21 -12.54
CA TRP A 377 -25.31 -22.84 -11.43
C TRP A 377 -26.03 -24.12 -11.86
N GLU A 378 -26.77 -24.03 -12.97
CA GLU A 378 -27.50 -25.16 -13.56
C GLU A 378 -26.54 -26.23 -14.10
N TYR A 379 -25.48 -25.82 -14.80
CA TYR A 379 -24.46 -26.73 -15.31
C TYR A 379 -23.74 -27.50 -14.20
N ALA A 380 -23.52 -26.86 -13.05
CA ALA A 380 -22.96 -27.50 -11.86
C ALA A 380 -23.94 -28.46 -11.15
N GLY A 381 -25.22 -28.44 -11.52
CA GLY A 381 -26.26 -29.28 -10.94
C GLY A 381 -26.66 -28.87 -9.52
N LEU A 382 -26.49 -27.59 -9.18
CA LEU A 382 -26.78 -27.05 -7.83
C LEU A 382 -28.24 -26.63 -7.65
N GLY A 383 -29.02 -26.61 -8.73
CA GLY A 383 -30.44 -26.28 -8.73
C GLY A 383 -30.82 -25.43 -9.92
N GLU A 384 -31.97 -24.79 -9.81
CA GLU A 384 -32.50 -23.87 -10.83
C GLU A 384 -32.59 -22.47 -10.23
N LEU A 385 -32.19 -21.47 -11.02
CA LEU A 385 -32.40 -20.07 -10.70
C LEU A 385 -33.44 -19.52 -11.65
N GLU A 386 -34.43 -18.82 -11.13
CA GLU A 386 -35.40 -18.09 -11.96
C GLU A 386 -35.26 -16.59 -11.69
N TYR A 387 -35.46 -15.78 -12.73
CA TYR A 387 -35.64 -14.35 -12.53
C TYR A 387 -36.99 -13.83 -13.01
N ASP A 388 -37.54 -12.89 -12.24
CA ASP A 388 -38.76 -12.16 -12.55
C ASP A 388 -38.49 -10.65 -12.39
N THR A 389 -39.16 -9.82 -13.17
CA THR A 389 -38.85 -8.39 -13.33
C THR A 389 -39.99 -7.46 -12.90
N VAL A 390 -40.77 -7.79 -11.86
CA VAL A 390 -41.93 -6.97 -11.47
C VAL A 390 -42.06 -6.81 -9.94
N PRO A 391 -41.94 -5.59 -9.37
CA PRO A 391 -41.41 -4.31 -9.89
C PRO A 391 -39.88 -4.17 -9.75
N PHE A 392 -39.20 -5.20 -9.25
CA PHE A 392 -37.75 -5.28 -9.10
C PHE A 392 -37.22 -6.56 -9.77
N PHE A 393 -35.90 -6.66 -9.93
CA PHE A 393 -35.30 -7.89 -10.44
C PHE A 393 -35.15 -8.88 -9.27
N HIS A 394 -35.84 -10.01 -9.32
CA HIS A 394 -35.78 -11.05 -8.31
C HIS A 394 -34.98 -12.24 -8.82
N ILE A 395 -34.11 -12.83 -8.00
CA ILE A 395 -33.51 -14.14 -8.22
C ILE A 395 -34.13 -15.10 -7.22
N LYS A 396 -34.88 -16.06 -7.73
CA LYS A 396 -35.48 -17.14 -6.93
C LYS A 396 -34.54 -18.32 -6.93
N VAL A 397 -34.19 -18.81 -5.75
CA VAL A 397 -33.24 -19.90 -5.58
C VAL A 397 -33.99 -21.18 -5.24
N ASN A 398 -33.92 -22.16 -6.13
CA ASN A 398 -34.49 -23.48 -5.94
C ASN A 398 -33.37 -24.51 -5.85
N LEU A 399 -33.06 -24.98 -4.65
CA LEU A 399 -32.01 -25.97 -4.42
C LEU A 399 -32.48 -27.40 -4.68
N THR A 400 -31.59 -28.22 -5.22
CA THR A 400 -31.78 -29.68 -5.33
C THR A 400 -31.83 -30.36 -3.95
N HIS A 401 -31.21 -29.73 -2.93
CA HIS A 401 -31.18 -30.20 -1.55
C HIS A 401 -31.84 -29.18 -0.62
N PRO A 402 -33.16 -29.31 -0.33
CA PRO A 402 -33.85 -28.37 0.54
C PRO A 402 -33.31 -28.45 1.99
N PRO A 403 -33.52 -27.41 2.80
CA PRO A 403 -33.07 -27.37 4.19
C PRO A 403 -33.63 -28.55 4.97
N VAL A 404 -32.75 -29.36 5.55
CA VAL A 404 -33.11 -30.46 6.44
C VAL A 404 -32.57 -30.16 7.83
N GLU A 405 -33.44 -29.74 8.74
CA GLU A 405 -33.08 -29.50 10.15
C GLU A 405 -32.94 -30.83 10.93
N LYS A 406 -32.07 -31.72 10.46
CA LYS A 406 -31.65 -32.91 11.20
C LYS A 406 -30.25 -32.71 11.74
N ALA A 407 -30.04 -33.06 13.01
CA ALA A 407 -28.77 -32.83 13.73
C ALA A 407 -27.55 -33.52 13.09
N ASP A 408 -27.76 -34.56 12.27
CA ASP A 408 -26.68 -35.35 11.65
C ASP A 408 -26.48 -35.06 10.14
N VAL A 409 -27.11 -34.02 9.59
CA VAL A 409 -26.99 -33.66 8.16
C VAL A 409 -26.27 -32.33 8.00
N LEU A 410 -25.24 -32.30 7.14
CA LEU A 410 -24.45 -31.10 6.93
C LEU A 410 -25.32 -30.04 6.26
N PRO A 411 -25.30 -28.79 6.74
CA PRO A 411 -26.15 -27.73 6.19
C PRO A 411 -25.58 -27.17 4.88
N LEU A 412 -25.48 -28.01 3.86
CA LEU A 412 -24.93 -27.65 2.54
C LEU A 412 -25.73 -26.53 1.86
N TRP A 413 -27.01 -26.39 2.20
CA TRP A 413 -27.84 -25.29 1.72
C TRP A 413 -27.30 -23.90 2.15
N GLU A 414 -26.56 -23.79 3.26
CA GLU A 414 -25.88 -22.53 3.67
C GLU A 414 -24.66 -22.24 2.79
N LEU A 415 -23.95 -23.28 2.33
CA LEU A 415 -22.88 -23.15 1.35
C LEU A 415 -23.45 -22.66 0.02
N ASP A 416 -24.48 -23.35 -0.48
CA ASP A 416 -25.11 -23.07 -1.77
C ASP A 416 -25.71 -21.66 -1.82
N ASP A 417 -26.50 -21.29 -0.81
CA ASP A 417 -27.03 -19.92 -0.68
C ASP A 417 -25.91 -18.88 -0.53
N GLY A 418 -24.85 -19.23 0.20
CA GLY A 418 -23.64 -18.41 0.34
C GLY A 418 -22.93 -18.16 -0.99
N ILE A 419 -22.89 -19.11 -1.92
CA ILE A 419 -22.29 -18.90 -3.26
C ILE A 419 -23.03 -17.81 -4.01
N ILE A 420 -24.36 -17.86 -4.02
CA ILE A 420 -25.20 -16.88 -4.70
C ILE A 420 -25.04 -15.51 -4.04
N GLU A 421 -25.15 -15.45 -2.71
CA GLU A 421 -24.98 -14.21 -1.96
C GLU A 421 -23.59 -13.58 -2.19
N GLY A 422 -22.54 -14.40 -2.19
CA GLY A 422 -21.16 -13.96 -2.41
C GLY A 422 -20.95 -13.38 -3.81
N ALA A 423 -21.48 -14.06 -4.83
CA ALA A 423 -21.37 -13.59 -6.22
C ALA A 423 -22.10 -12.26 -6.42
N LEU A 424 -23.31 -12.13 -5.87
CA LEU A 424 -24.10 -10.91 -5.97
C LEU A 424 -23.46 -9.76 -5.19
N ARG A 425 -23.03 -9.96 -3.94
CA ARG A 425 -22.37 -8.91 -3.13
C ARG A 425 -21.04 -8.45 -3.73
N SER A 426 -20.30 -9.37 -4.37
CA SER A 426 -19.05 -9.04 -5.07
C SER A 426 -19.32 -8.19 -6.32
N ARG A 427 -20.37 -8.51 -7.08
CA ARG A 427 -20.78 -7.73 -8.27
C ARG A 427 -21.40 -6.38 -7.92
N TYR A 428 -22.16 -6.33 -6.83
CA TYR A 428 -22.93 -5.18 -6.37
C TYR A 428 -22.56 -4.82 -4.94
N PRO A 429 -21.45 -4.08 -4.73
CA PRO A 429 -21.06 -3.59 -3.42
C PRO A 429 -22.13 -2.69 -2.79
N GLU A 430 -22.09 -2.50 -1.48
CA GLU A 430 -23.08 -1.66 -0.77
C GLU A 430 -23.09 -0.20 -1.26
N ASP A 431 -21.98 0.31 -1.80
CA ASP A 431 -21.89 1.66 -2.35
C ASP A 431 -22.29 1.76 -3.83
N SER A 432 -22.79 0.66 -4.43
CA SER A 432 -23.24 0.66 -5.83
C SER A 432 -24.70 1.08 -5.98
N ASP A 433 -25.07 1.37 -7.23
CA ASP A 433 -26.43 1.72 -7.64
C ASP A 433 -27.42 0.54 -7.54
N VAL A 434 -26.97 -0.61 -7.04
CA VAL A 434 -27.81 -1.81 -6.89
C VAL A 434 -27.78 -2.28 -5.45
N ARG A 435 -28.94 -2.23 -4.78
CA ARG A 435 -29.11 -2.79 -3.44
C ARG A 435 -29.66 -4.20 -3.54
N ILE A 436 -29.01 -5.13 -2.83
CA ILE A 436 -29.45 -6.52 -2.73
C ILE A 436 -30.18 -6.71 -1.39
N ARG A 437 -31.39 -7.28 -1.45
CA ARG A 437 -32.14 -7.69 -0.28
C ARG A 437 -32.45 -9.18 -0.35
N ARG A 438 -31.98 -9.94 0.64
CA ARG A 438 -32.30 -11.36 0.81
C ARG A 438 -33.57 -11.52 1.64
N GLU A 439 -34.53 -12.28 1.14
CA GLU A 439 -35.77 -12.64 1.82
C GLU A 439 -35.95 -14.17 1.81
N THR A 440 -36.58 -14.71 2.85
CA THR A 440 -37.01 -16.12 2.87
C THR A 440 -38.26 -16.27 2.02
N GLY A 441 -38.30 -17.26 1.12
CA GLY A 441 -39.43 -17.49 0.24
C GLY A 441 -40.74 -17.75 1.02
N GLN A 442 -41.85 -17.26 0.47
CA GLN A 442 -43.19 -17.37 1.07
C GLN A 442 -44.07 -18.43 0.40
N ASP A 443 -43.66 -18.94 -0.77
CA ASP A 443 -44.43 -19.86 -1.62
C ASP A 443 -43.83 -21.29 -1.63
N ASP A 444 -44.69 -22.28 -1.89
CA ASP A 444 -44.36 -23.71 -1.92
C ASP A 444 -43.47 -24.02 -3.14
N GLY A 445 -42.15 -23.95 -2.95
CA GLY A 445 -41.13 -24.22 -3.97
C GLY A 445 -39.96 -23.24 -3.99
N GLU A 446 -40.14 -22.01 -3.47
CA GLU A 446 -39.11 -20.97 -3.43
C GLU A 446 -38.46 -20.93 -2.05
N LEU A 447 -37.16 -21.23 -1.97
CA LEU A 447 -36.42 -21.25 -0.70
C LEU A 447 -35.98 -19.84 -0.28
N TRP A 448 -35.31 -19.13 -1.19
CA TRP A 448 -34.82 -17.78 -0.95
C TRP A 448 -35.05 -16.89 -2.17
N ARG A 449 -35.25 -15.61 -1.88
CA ARG A 449 -35.42 -14.55 -2.87
C ARG A 449 -34.36 -13.48 -2.67
N TYR A 450 -33.55 -13.22 -3.70
CA TYR A 450 -32.70 -12.04 -3.76
C TYR A 450 -33.36 -10.97 -4.61
N THR A 451 -33.71 -9.84 -4.01
CA THR A 451 -34.27 -8.69 -4.73
C THR A 451 -33.18 -7.67 -5.00
N LEU A 452 -32.94 -7.37 -6.28
CA LEU A 452 -32.04 -6.34 -6.75
C LEU A 452 -32.84 -5.08 -7.04
N ILE A 453 -32.55 -4.01 -6.29
CA ILE A 453 -33.16 -2.70 -6.42
C ILE A 453 -32.16 -1.79 -7.10
N PHE A 454 -32.43 -1.41 -8.36
CA PHE A 454 -31.64 -0.42 -9.08
C PHE A 454 -32.07 0.97 -8.63
N ILE A 455 -31.13 1.72 -8.07
CA ILE A 455 -31.27 3.11 -7.69
C ILE A 455 -30.84 3.93 -8.89
N GLU A 456 -31.75 4.64 -9.53
CA GLU A 456 -31.37 5.65 -10.52
C GLU A 456 -30.62 6.79 -9.80
N GLU A 457 -29.41 7.14 -10.24
CA GLU A 457 -28.76 8.38 -9.84
C GLU A 457 -29.71 9.54 -10.18
N SER A 458 -30.24 10.21 -9.16
CA SER A 458 -30.83 11.53 -9.35
C SER A 458 -29.71 12.46 -9.83
N GLU A 459 -29.77 12.89 -11.09
CA GLU A 459 -28.97 14.01 -11.60
C GLU A 459 -29.23 15.24 -10.72
N ASP A 460 -28.31 15.54 -9.80
CA ASP A 460 -28.18 16.83 -9.11
C ASP A 460 -26.83 17.48 -9.43
#